data_AF-A0A660RBE9-F1
#
_entry.id   AF-A0A660RBE9-F1
#
_cell.length_a   1.000
_cell.length_b   1.000
_cell.length_c   1.000
_cell.angle_alpha   90.00
_cell.angle_beta   90.00
_cell.angle_gamma   90.00
#
_symmetry.space_group_name_H-M   'P 1'
#
loop_
_entity.id
_entity.type
_entity.pdbx_description
1 polymer ?
#
loop_
_entity_poly.entity_id
_entity_poly.type
_entity_poly.pdbx_seq_one_letter_code
_entity_poly.pdbx_strand_id
1 'polypeptide(L)'
;MVDGNTFFSKVFWLTIFILFIFFAPLFSSIETFDTAVKDYIKMLKEYEGDLQPSELVEDLKRELKLLPVYRLFKLAVVGSVERKERATDITDLLTVFYYKRKPKETEKKLSLALLLAYVSADVSNRHLDESLINKLPAFISAYKDYSVSVVREAISFLKHAIAYLIGLVDSPPEGFNGGRVGRLDLSANFDYLVYKKGKYHKDILDMIMNSELKDEVFRKAREIIEEKPDEKKVKIMITRASASLSREIRSILSKRQGELVKMVMEKSPRRYDLWWLRILIYASLIVLAFKLKNPTFWKYSIYSIL
;
A
#
# COMPACT_ATOMS: atom_id res chain seq x y z
N MET A 1 39.10 3.78 39.54
CA MET A 1 39.07 3.10 38.23
C MET A 1 37.66 2.62 38.00
N VAL A 2 36.88 3.35 37.22
CA VAL A 2 35.54 2.91 36.80
C VAL A 2 35.76 2.15 35.50
N ASP A 3 35.45 0.85 35.49
CA ASP A 3 35.71 -0.05 34.38
C ASP A 3 35.09 0.47 33.07
N GLY A 4 35.95 0.97 32.18
CA GLY A 4 35.56 1.49 30.87
C GLY A 4 34.77 0.48 30.02
N ASN A 5 34.97 -0.82 30.26
CA ASN A 5 34.19 -1.88 29.60
C ASN A 5 32.70 -1.87 29.92
N THR A 6 32.31 -1.43 31.12
CA THR A 6 30.89 -1.39 31.52
C THR A 6 30.14 -0.22 30.89
N PHE A 7 30.82 0.91 30.64
CA PHE A 7 30.24 2.08 30.01
C PHE A 7 29.99 1.85 28.51
N PHE A 8 31.00 1.32 27.79
CA PHE A 8 30.84 1.00 26.37
C PHE A 8 29.80 -0.10 26.12
N SER A 9 29.74 -1.12 26.97
CA SER A 9 28.69 -2.16 26.89
C SER A 9 27.30 -1.56 27.09
N LYS A 10 27.11 -0.69 28.09
CA LYS A 10 25.81 -0.04 28.34
C LYS A 10 25.39 0.87 27.18
N VAL A 11 26.31 1.66 26.62
CA VAL A 11 26.03 2.54 25.47
C VAL A 11 25.71 1.71 24.21
N PHE A 12 26.40 0.59 24.00
CA PHE A 12 26.13 -0.33 22.89
C PHE A 12 24.76 -1.00 22.99
N TRP A 13 24.35 -1.43 24.19
CA TRP A 13 23.00 -1.95 24.40
C TRP A 13 21.92 -0.87 24.27
N LEU A 14 22.21 0.37 24.68
CA LEU A 14 21.31 1.51 24.53
C LEU A 14 21.12 1.90 23.05
N THR A 15 22.17 1.87 22.24
CA THR A 15 22.08 2.15 20.80
C THR A 15 21.34 1.03 20.06
N ILE A 16 21.56 -0.24 20.41
CA ILE A 16 20.77 -1.37 19.89
C ILE A 16 19.29 -1.22 20.27
N PHE A 17 19.01 -0.85 21.53
CA PHE A 17 17.63 -0.68 22.00
C PHE A 17 16.92 0.50 21.32
N ILE A 18 17.62 1.61 21.10
CA ILE A 18 17.11 2.76 20.33
C ILE A 18 16.90 2.36 18.86
N LEU A 19 17.84 1.63 18.23
CA LEU A 19 17.66 1.08 16.89
C LEU A 19 16.46 0.14 16.82
N PHE A 20 16.24 -0.68 17.84
CA PHE A 20 15.12 -1.61 17.92
C PHE A 20 13.79 -0.86 18.11
N ILE A 21 13.74 0.22 18.88
CA ILE A 21 12.55 1.08 19.02
C ILE A 21 12.24 1.82 17.70
N PHE A 22 13.26 2.27 16.97
CA PHE A 22 13.08 2.90 15.67
C PHE A 22 12.75 1.91 14.55
N PHE A 23 13.16 0.63 14.66
CA PHE A 23 12.83 -0.43 13.70
C PHE A 23 11.56 -1.23 14.05
N ALA A 24 11.10 -1.24 15.30
CA ALA A 24 9.90 -1.96 15.72
C ALA A 24 8.64 -1.62 14.90
N PRO A 25 8.41 -0.36 14.44
CA PRO A 25 7.25 -0.06 13.61
C PRO A 25 7.30 -0.73 12.22
N LEU A 26 8.47 -1.12 11.72
CA LEU A 26 8.65 -1.69 10.37
C LEU A 26 8.19 -3.15 10.26
N PHE A 27 7.97 -3.84 11.39
CA PHE A 27 7.57 -5.25 11.41
C PHE A 27 6.07 -5.49 11.64
N SER A 28 5.26 -4.43 11.68
CA SER A 28 3.79 -4.55 11.68
C SER A 28 3.23 -4.70 10.25
N SER A 29 3.84 -5.60 9.46
CA SER A 29 3.39 -5.85 8.10
C SER A 29 2.12 -6.72 8.10
N ILE A 30 1.17 -6.28 7.29
CA ILE A 30 -0.11 -6.95 7.04
C ILE A 30 0.18 -8.21 6.24
N GLU A 31 -0.33 -9.36 6.67
CA GLU A 31 -0.16 -10.65 5.97
C GLU A 31 -0.65 -10.55 4.51
N THR A 32 -1.73 -9.81 4.29
CA THR A 32 -2.27 -9.48 2.95
C THR A 32 -1.27 -8.68 2.11
N PHE A 33 -0.60 -7.67 2.69
CA PHE A 33 0.36 -6.83 1.96
C PHE A 33 1.67 -7.56 1.72
N ASP A 34 2.15 -8.34 2.68
CA ASP A 34 3.33 -9.18 2.49
C ASP A 34 3.12 -10.20 1.37
N THR A 35 1.94 -10.83 1.35
CA THR A 35 1.55 -11.74 0.28
C THR A 35 1.47 -10.99 -1.05
N ALA A 36 0.82 -9.83 -1.08
CA ALA A 36 0.71 -9.02 -2.30
C ALA A 36 2.08 -8.57 -2.83
N VAL A 37 2.99 -8.16 -1.96
CA VAL A 37 4.35 -7.75 -2.31
C VAL A 37 5.18 -8.95 -2.78
N LYS A 38 5.05 -10.11 -2.13
CA LYS A 38 5.72 -11.35 -2.55
C LYS A 38 5.27 -11.78 -3.94
N ASP A 39 3.98 -11.79 -4.19
CA ASP A 39 3.40 -12.10 -5.50
C ASP A 39 3.79 -11.06 -6.56
N TYR A 40 3.85 -9.78 -6.18
CA TYR A 40 4.37 -8.71 -7.03
C TYR A 40 5.82 -8.99 -7.46
N ILE A 41 6.72 -9.28 -6.52
CA ILE A 41 8.14 -9.57 -6.82
C ILE A 41 8.25 -10.78 -7.74
N LYS A 42 7.43 -11.81 -7.52
CA LYS A 42 7.40 -12.98 -8.40
C LYS A 42 7.02 -12.57 -9.82
N MET A 43 5.92 -11.85 -10.01
CA MET A 43 5.48 -11.37 -11.32
C MET A 43 6.49 -10.41 -11.96
N LEU A 44 7.17 -9.59 -11.16
CA LEU A 44 8.23 -8.70 -11.61
C LEU A 44 9.39 -9.49 -12.22
N LYS A 45 9.88 -10.52 -11.53
CA LYS A 45 10.93 -11.40 -12.04
C LYS A 45 10.51 -12.14 -13.31
N GLU A 46 9.26 -12.61 -13.37
CA GLU A 46 8.67 -13.18 -14.59
C GLU A 46 8.63 -12.16 -15.74
N TYR A 47 8.36 -10.89 -15.43
CA TYR A 47 8.32 -9.80 -16.40
C TYR A 47 9.72 -9.45 -16.91
N GLU A 48 10.71 -9.33 -16.04
CA GLU A 48 12.09 -9.00 -16.42
C GLU A 48 12.82 -10.14 -17.12
N GLY A 49 12.30 -11.37 -17.01
CA GLY A 49 12.86 -12.56 -17.67
C GLY A 49 13.75 -13.42 -16.77
N ASP A 50 13.81 -13.10 -15.48
CA ASP A 50 14.55 -13.86 -14.47
C ASP A 50 13.86 -15.19 -14.12
N LEU A 51 12.54 -15.28 -14.35
CA LEU A 51 11.73 -16.47 -14.12
C LEU A 51 10.88 -16.80 -15.34
N GLN A 52 10.52 -18.08 -15.48
CA GLN A 52 9.56 -18.50 -16.50
C GLN A 52 8.22 -17.77 -16.28
N PRO A 53 7.70 -17.07 -17.30
CA PRO A 53 6.51 -16.25 -17.13
C PRO A 53 5.26 -17.12 -16.95
N SER A 54 4.41 -16.74 -16.01
CA SER A 54 3.05 -17.28 -15.93
C SER A 54 2.21 -16.83 -17.13
N GLU A 55 1.11 -17.54 -17.42
CA GLU A 55 0.16 -17.18 -18.50
C GLU A 55 -0.25 -15.71 -18.44
N LEU A 56 -0.47 -15.20 -17.23
CA LEU A 56 -0.84 -13.80 -17.00
C LEU A 56 0.26 -12.83 -17.44
N VAL A 57 1.53 -13.12 -17.13
CA VAL A 57 2.67 -12.28 -17.51
C VAL A 57 3.00 -12.42 -18.99
N GLU A 58 2.85 -13.61 -19.56
CA GLU A 58 2.97 -13.83 -21.01
C GLU A 58 1.94 -13.02 -21.79
N ASP A 59 0.68 -13.05 -21.34
CA ASP A 59 -0.41 -12.28 -21.93
C ASP A 59 -0.13 -10.77 -21.83
N LEU A 60 0.37 -10.30 -20.69
CA LEU A 60 0.78 -8.91 -20.51
C LEU A 60 1.90 -8.53 -21.51
N LYS A 61 2.95 -9.34 -21.61
CA LYS A 61 4.05 -9.13 -22.58
C LYS A 61 3.55 -9.10 -24.02
N ARG A 62 2.59 -9.98 -24.37
CA ARG A 62 1.98 -10.01 -25.69
C ARG A 62 1.18 -8.75 -25.97
N GLU A 63 0.33 -8.32 -25.04
CA GLU A 63 -0.46 -7.09 -25.16
C GLU A 63 0.44 -5.85 -25.26
N LEU A 64 1.55 -5.80 -24.51
CA LEU A 64 2.55 -4.72 -24.59
C LEU A 64 3.24 -4.64 -25.95
N LYS A 65 3.56 -5.78 -26.59
CA LYS A 65 4.13 -5.81 -27.94
C LYS A 65 3.16 -5.28 -29.00
N LEU A 66 1.86 -5.48 -28.79
CA LEU A 66 0.80 -5.00 -29.69
C LEU A 66 0.45 -3.52 -29.45
N LEU A 67 0.89 -2.94 -28.34
CA LEU A 67 0.53 -1.59 -27.90
C LEU A 67 0.93 -0.47 -28.89
N PRO A 68 2.14 -0.47 -29.48
CA PRO A 68 2.51 0.52 -30.49
C PRO A 68 1.65 0.40 -31.75
N VAL A 69 1.33 -0.83 -32.15
CA VAL A 69 0.49 -1.12 -33.32
C VAL A 69 -0.93 -0.62 -33.08
N TYR A 70 -1.52 -0.93 -31.92
CA TYR A 70 -2.83 -0.43 -31.53
C TYR A 70 -2.89 1.11 -31.50
N ARG A 71 -1.87 1.77 -30.95
CA ARG A 71 -1.78 3.24 -30.95
C ARG A 71 -1.73 3.82 -32.36
N LEU A 72 -0.94 3.22 -33.25
CA LEU A 72 -0.87 3.62 -34.66
C LEU A 72 -2.24 3.48 -35.34
N PHE A 73 -2.90 2.33 -35.19
CA PHE A 73 -4.24 2.10 -35.76
C PHE A 73 -5.27 3.07 -35.21
N LYS A 74 -5.29 3.31 -33.89
CA LYS A 74 -6.23 4.26 -33.29
C LYS A 74 -6.01 5.68 -33.82
N LEU A 75 -4.76 6.12 -33.97
CA LEU A 75 -4.44 7.41 -34.58
C LEU A 75 -4.92 7.49 -36.04
N ALA A 76 -4.74 6.42 -36.81
CA ALA A 76 -5.16 6.37 -38.22
C ALA A 76 -6.68 6.36 -38.39
N VAL A 77 -7.41 5.67 -37.52
CA VAL A 77 -8.88 5.51 -37.61
C VAL A 77 -9.64 6.72 -37.04
N VAL A 78 -9.18 7.27 -35.90
CA VAL A 78 -9.91 8.34 -35.20
C VAL A 78 -9.65 9.72 -35.81
N GLY A 79 -8.56 9.90 -36.57
CA GLY A 79 -8.24 11.19 -37.20
C GLY A 79 -8.07 12.34 -36.18
N SER A 80 -8.41 13.57 -36.58
CA SER A 80 -8.18 14.81 -35.81
C SER A 80 -9.29 15.13 -34.78
N VAL A 81 -9.89 14.16 -34.10
CA VAL A 81 -10.86 14.47 -33.03
C VAL A 81 -10.12 15.03 -31.79
N GLU A 82 -10.82 15.78 -30.93
CA GLU A 82 -10.29 16.62 -29.85
C GLU A 82 -9.18 15.94 -29.01
N ARG A 83 -8.21 16.73 -28.54
CA ARG A 83 -7.00 16.29 -27.79
C ARG A 83 -7.28 15.29 -26.66
N LYS A 84 -8.49 15.27 -26.09
CA LYS A 84 -8.90 14.34 -25.01
C LYS A 84 -9.12 12.90 -25.48
N GLU A 85 -9.49 12.66 -26.74
CA GLU A 85 -9.71 11.29 -27.26
C GLU A 85 -8.45 10.64 -27.86
N ARG A 86 -7.45 11.47 -28.22
CA ARG A 86 -6.19 11.01 -28.83
C ARG A 86 -5.22 10.33 -27.86
N ALA A 87 -5.23 10.73 -26.60
CA ALA A 87 -4.26 10.23 -25.63
C ALA A 87 -4.83 9.03 -24.87
N THR A 88 -4.82 7.85 -25.48
CA THR A 88 -4.89 6.61 -24.66
C THR A 88 -3.53 6.44 -24.04
N ASP A 89 -3.40 6.94 -22.82
CA ASP A 89 -2.16 6.82 -22.08
C ASP A 89 -1.88 5.33 -21.80
N ILE A 90 -0.62 4.98 -21.59
CA ILE A 90 -0.26 3.60 -21.30
C ILE A 90 -0.95 3.11 -20.02
N THR A 91 -1.17 4.03 -19.09
CA THR A 91 -1.94 3.83 -17.87
C THR A 91 -3.38 3.39 -18.15
N ASP A 92 -4.05 3.95 -19.17
CA ASP A 92 -5.39 3.56 -19.57
C ASP A 92 -5.41 2.13 -20.14
N LEU A 93 -4.45 1.80 -21.00
CA LEU A 93 -4.34 0.47 -21.61
C LEU A 93 -4.04 -0.61 -20.58
N LEU A 94 -3.11 -0.34 -19.67
CA LEU A 94 -2.79 -1.24 -18.56
C LEU A 94 -3.99 -1.39 -17.60
N THR A 95 -4.80 -0.33 -17.44
CA THR A 95 -6.05 -0.41 -16.67
C THR A 95 -7.08 -1.31 -17.36
N VAL A 96 -7.22 -1.24 -18.69
CA VAL A 96 -8.08 -2.18 -19.44
C VAL A 96 -7.59 -3.62 -19.27
N PHE A 97 -6.28 -3.85 -19.37
CA PHE A 97 -5.69 -5.16 -19.12
C PHE A 97 -6.01 -5.67 -17.71
N TYR A 98 -5.87 -4.81 -16.70
CA TYR A 98 -6.23 -5.13 -15.32
C TYR A 98 -7.68 -5.63 -15.21
N TYR A 99 -8.66 -4.90 -15.73
CA TYR A 99 -10.06 -5.32 -15.61
C TYR A 99 -10.38 -6.62 -16.35
N LYS A 100 -9.69 -6.88 -17.46
CA LYS A 100 -9.84 -8.12 -18.26
C LYS A 100 -9.22 -9.34 -17.58
N ARG A 101 -8.10 -9.18 -16.88
CA ARG A 101 -7.28 -10.29 -16.35
C ARG A 101 -7.14 -10.33 -14.83
N LYS A 102 -7.77 -9.40 -14.09
CA LYS A 102 -7.63 -9.36 -12.63
C LYS A 102 -8.05 -10.68 -11.98
N PRO A 103 -7.21 -11.25 -11.12
CA PRO A 103 -7.55 -12.45 -10.34
C PRO A 103 -8.74 -12.22 -9.41
N LYS A 104 -9.26 -13.30 -8.81
CA LYS A 104 -10.36 -13.20 -7.84
C LYS A 104 -9.85 -12.76 -6.47
N GLU A 105 -8.69 -13.29 -6.07
CA GLU A 105 -8.06 -13.05 -4.77
C GLU A 105 -7.56 -11.60 -4.64
N THR A 106 -7.75 -11.01 -3.45
CA THR A 106 -7.50 -9.60 -3.20
C THR A 106 -6.01 -9.26 -3.27
N GLU A 107 -5.18 -10.14 -2.72
CA GLU A 107 -3.72 -10.05 -2.70
C GLU A 107 -3.19 -10.00 -4.14
N LYS A 108 -3.62 -10.97 -4.97
CA LYS A 108 -3.20 -11.05 -6.37
C LYS A 108 -3.71 -9.89 -7.21
N LYS A 109 -4.89 -9.33 -6.91
CA LYS A 109 -5.37 -8.09 -7.54
C LYS A 109 -4.44 -6.91 -7.23
N LEU A 110 -4.02 -6.77 -5.98
CA LEU A 110 -3.06 -5.75 -5.56
C LEU A 110 -1.71 -5.97 -6.26
N SER A 111 -1.18 -7.20 -6.25
CA SER A 111 0.08 -7.55 -6.91
C SER A 111 0.08 -7.22 -8.39
N LEU A 112 -0.99 -7.57 -9.11
CA LEU A 112 -1.14 -7.24 -10.52
C LEU A 112 -1.17 -5.73 -10.74
N ALA A 113 -1.93 -4.99 -9.94
CA ALA A 113 -1.99 -3.54 -10.09
C ALA A 113 -0.63 -2.86 -9.83
N LEU A 114 0.13 -3.36 -8.86
CA LEU A 114 1.50 -2.92 -8.56
C LEU A 114 2.46 -3.26 -9.71
N LEU A 115 2.36 -4.46 -10.29
CA LEU A 115 3.12 -4.84 -11.49
C LEU A 115 2.82 -3.89 -12.65
N LEU A 116 1.55 -3.57 -12.90
CA LEU A 116 1.16 -2.65 -13.97
C LEU A 116 1.69 -1.24 -13.72
N ALA A 117 1.79 -0.80 -12.47
CA ALA A 117 2.47 0.46 -12.14
C ALA A 117 3.96 0.39 -12.50
N TYR A 118 4.65 -0.70 -12.16
CA TYR A 118 6.03 -0.92 -12.58
C TYR A 118 6.19 -0.91 -14.10
N VAL A 119 5.35 -1.66 -14.83
CA VAL A 119 5.36 -1.71 -16.31
C VAL A 119 5.11 -0.32 -16.91
N SER A 120 4.18 0.45 -16.35
CA SER A 120 3.95 1.82 -16.79
C SER A 120 5.20 2.70 -16.63
N ALA A 121 5.96 2.52 -15.53
CA ALA A 121 7.22 3.20 -15.31
C ALA A 121 8.29 2.78 -16.33
N ASP A 122 8.45 1.46 -16.51
CA ASP A 122 9.41 0.84 -17.42
C ASP A 122 9.21 1.30 -18.87
N VAL A 123 7.98 1.21 -19.39
CA VAL A 123 7.69 1.65 -20.76
C VAL A 123 7.83 3.17 -20.94
N SER A 124 7.66 3.94 -19.86
CA SER A 124 7.86 5.39 -19.88
C SER A 124 9.33 5.79 -19.61
N ASN A 125 10.24 4.82 -19.51
CA ASN A 125 11.65 5.01 -19.17
C ASN A 125 11.88 5.90 -17.93
N ARG A 126 11.04 5.71 -16.90
CA ARG A 126 11.15 6.42 -15.63
C ARG A 126 11.16 5.43 -14.46
N HIS A 127 11.67 5.90 -13.33
CA HIS A 127 11.60 5.14 -12.10
C HIS A 127 10.16 4.99 -11.60
N LEU A 128 9.89 3.89 -10.91
CA LEU A 128 8.65 3.73 -10.17
C LEU A 128 8.66 4.70 -8.98
N ASP A 129 7.63 5.54 -8.90
CA ASP A 129 7.44 6.51 -7.84
C ASP A 129 6.03 6.44 -7.23
N GLU A 130 5.86 7.07 -6.07
CA GLU A 130 4.61 7.07 -5.32
C GLU A 130 3.46 7.70 -6.11
N SER A 131 3.73 8.77 -6.86
CA SER A 131 2.72 9.45 -7.68
C SER A 131 2.23 8.54 -8.80
N LEU A 132 3.11 7.78 -9.44
CA LEU A 132 2.75 6.85 -10.50
C LEU A 132 1.84 5.74 -9.98
N ILE A 133 2.22 5.11 -8.87
CA ILE A 133 1.43 4.04 -8.25
C ILE A 133 0.06 4.57 -7.84
N ASN A 134 0.02 5.70 -7.11
CA ASN A 134 -1.22 6.27 -6.59
C ASN A 134 -2.13 6.88 -7.66
N LYS A 135 -1.61 7.23 -8.85
CA LYS A 135 -2.43 7.72 -9.97
C LYS A 135 -2.91 6.61 -10.90
N LEU A 136 -2.38 5.39 -10.79
CA LEU A 136 -2.80 4.29 -11.65
C LEU A 136 -4.23 3.83 -11.28
N PRO A 137 -5.22 3.92 -12.18
CA PRO A 137 -6.60 3.55 -11.86
C PRO A 137 -6.77 2.10 -11.42
N ALA A 138 -5.98 1.18 -11.99
CA ALA A 138 -5.94 -0.22 -11.58
C ALA A 138 -5.57 -0.38 -10.09
N PHE A 139 -4.57 0.36 -9.61
CA PHE A 139 -4.14 0.31 -8.21
C PHE A 139 -5.17 0.96 -7.28
N ILE A 140 -5.70 2.12 -7.65
CA ILE A 140 -6.78 2.78 -6.90
C ILE A 140 -7.98 1.83 -6.74
N SER A 141 -8.37 1.13 -7.81
CA SER A 141 -9.47 0.16 -7.76
C SER A 141 -9.14 -1.04 -6.88
N ALA A 142 -7.96 -1.65 -7.04
CA ALA A 142 -7.55 -2.81 -6.26
C ALA A 142 -7.51 -2.49 -4.76
N TYR A 143 -6.94 -1.33 -4.42
CA TYR A 143 -6.84 -0.86 -3.05
C TYR A 143 -8.21 -0.54 -2.43
N LYS A 144 -9.10 0.07 -3.22
CA LYS A 144 -10.47 0.35 -2.79
C LYS A 144 -11.24 -0.93 -2.50
N ASP A 145 -11.14 -1.94 -3.38
CA ASP A 145 -11.78 -3.24 -3.18
C ASP A 145 -11.31 -3.90 -1.86
N TYR A 146 -9.99 -3.91 -1.64
CA TYR A 146 -9.38 -4.37 -0.39
C TYR A 146 -9.91 -3.57 0.82
N SER A 147 -9.81 -2.25 0.78
CA SER A 147 -10.21 -1.36 1.87
C SER A 147 -11.69 -1.52 2.24
N VAL A 148 -12.58 -1.61 1.25
CA VAL A 148 -14.02 -1.85 1.48
C VAL A 148 -14.26 -3.20 2.14
N SER A 149 -13.55 -4.24 1.72
CA SER A 149 -13.63 -5.57 2.34
C SER A 149 -13.21 -5.53 3.80
N VAL A 150 -12.01 -4.99 4.08
CA VAL A 150 -11.46 -4.88 5.44
C VAL A 150 -12.37 -4.04 6.35
N VAL A 151 -12.85 -2.88 5.88
CA VAL A 151 -13.74 -2.02 6.67
C VAL A 151 -15.06 -2.73 6.99
N ARG A 152 -15.64 -3.47 6.04
CA ARG A 152 -16.87 -4.22 6.27
C ARG A 152 -16.69 -5.32 7.32
N GLU A 153 -15.60 -6.06 7.22
CA GLU A 153 -15.25 -7.09 8.20
C GLU A 153 -14.95 -6.48 9.56
N ALA A 154 -14.24 -5.35 9.61
CA ALA A 154 -13.92 -4.65 10.84
C ALA A 154 -15.17 -4.11 11.54
N ILE A 155 -16.14 -3.54 10.81
CA ILE A 155 -17.43 -3.15 11.40
C ILE A 155 -18.12 -4.36 12.02
N SER A 156 -18.08 -5.51 11.35
CA SER A 156 -18.70 -6.74 11.87
C SER A 156 -17.98 -7.24 13.13
N PHE A 157 -16.65 -7.18 13.14
CA PHE A 157 -15.82 -7.48 14.31
C PHE A 157 -16.16 -6.55 15.48
N LEU A 158 -16.19 -5.24 15.23
CA LEU A 158 -16.49 -4.23 16.25
C LEU A 158 -17.89 -4.41 16.84
N LYS A 159 -18.88 -4.75 16.02
CA LYS A 159 -20.24 -5.06 16.50
C LYS A 159 -20.24 -6.27 17.43
N HIS A 160 -19.50 -7.32 17.08
CA HIS A 160 -19.34 -8.52 17.91
C HIS A 160 -18.60 -8.20 19.21
N ALA A 161 -17.46 -7.50 19.12
CA ALA A 161 -16.66 -7.10 20.27
C ALA A 161 -17.49 -6.25 21.25
N ILE A 162 -18.17 -5.20 20.78
CA ILE A 162 -19.01 -4.35 21.64
C ILE A 162 -20.15 -5.17 22.26
N ALA A 163 -20.86 -5.99 21.48
CA ALA A 163 -21.93 -6.84 22.01
C ALA A 163 -21.42 -7.79 23.11
N TYR A 164 -20.22 -8.33 22.95
CA TYR A 164 -19.59 -9.17 23.97
C TYR A 164 -19.23 -8.38 25.22
N LEU A 165 -18.62 -7.20 25.05
CA LEU A 165 -18.19 -6.34 26.17
C LEU A 165 -19.35 -5.90 27.07
N ILE A 166 -20.53 -5.68 26.48
CA ILE A 166 -21.76 -5.29 27.21
C ILE A 166 -22.63 -6.48 27.61
N GLY A 167 -22.15 -7.72 27.39
CA GLY A 167 -22.79 -8.94 27.86
C GLY A 167 -24.02 -9.41 27.07
N LEU A 168 -24.19 -8.95 25.82
CA LEU A 168 -25.27 -9.42 24.93
C LEU A 168 -24.95 -10.72 24.19
N VAL A 169 -23.67 -11.09 24.08
CA VAL A 169 -23.24 -12.35 23.49
C VAL A 169 -22.18 -13.01 24.34
N ASP A 170 -22.17 -14.34 24.33
CA ASP A 170 -21.35 -15.09 25.29
C ASP A 170 -19.88 -15.18 24.92
N SER A 171 -19.57 -15.36 23.64
CA SER A 171 -18.21 -15.50 23.14
C SER A 171 -17.70 -14.21 22.48
N PRO A 172 -16.43 -13.83 22.71
CA PRO A 172 -15.81 -12.72 21.98
C PRO A 172 -15.52 -13.13 20.52
N PRO A 173 -15.31 -12.15 19.62
CA PRO A 173 -14.77 -12.46 18.30
C PRO A 173 -13.35 -13.06 18.42
N GLU A 174 -12.99 -13.96 17.50
CA GLU A 174 -11.69 -14.65 17.50
C GLU A 174 -10.54 -13.64 17.51
N GLY A 175 -9.58 -13.81 18.44
CA GLY A 175 -8.42 -12.92 18.61
C GLY A 175 -8.68 -11.66 19.44
N PHE A 176 -9.91 -11.41 19.91
CA PHE A 176 -10.20 -10.28 20.79
C PHE A 176 -9.79 -10.58 22.24
N ASN A 177 -8.82 -9.80 22.74
CA ASN A 177 -8.31 -9.91 24.11
C ASN A 177 -8.85 -8.76 24.96
N GLY A 178 -10.03 -8.97 25.54
CA GLY A 178 -10.71 -8.01 26.40
C GLY A 178 -11.74 -8.66 27.32
N GLY A 179 -11.80 -8.24 28.58
CA GLY A 179 -12.83 -8.69 29.52
C GLY A 179 -14.15 -7.93 29.32
N ARG A 180 -15.27 -8.51 29.76
CA ARG A 180 -16.55 -7.79 29.77
C ARG A 180 -16.46 -6.54 30.64
N VAL A 181 -17.11 -5.48 30.20
CA VAL A 181 -17.18 -4.19 30.89
C VAL A 181 -18.42 -4.13 31.79
N GLY A 182 -19.47 -4.86 31.42
CA GLY A 182 -20.67 -5.03 32.23
C GLY A 182 -21.67 -5.91 31.50
N ARG A 183 -22.88 -5.96 32.04
CA ARG A 183 -24.00 -6.71 31.47
C ARG A 183 -25.20 -5.78 31.36
N LEU A 184 -25.76 -5.68 30.15
CA LEU A 184 -27.07 -5.06 29.94
C LEU A 184 -28.16 -6.09 30.20
N ASP A 185 -29.05 -5.78 31.14
CA ASP A 185 -30.23 -6.59 31.44
C ASP A 185 -31.35 -6.19 30.48
N LEU A 186 -31.48 -6.95 29.40
CA LEU A 186 -32.59 -6.86 28.45
C LEU A 186 -33.58 -8.01 28.67
N SER A 187 -34.70 -8.02 27.95
CA SER A 187 -35.68 -9.10 28.10
C SER A 187 -35.06 -10.47 27.78
N ALA A 188 -35.56 -11.52 28.43
CA ALA A 188 -35.05 -12.88 28.26
C ALA A 188 -35.14 -13.42 26.82
N ASN A 189 -35.96 -12.81 25.97
CA ASN A 189 -36.16 -13.19 24.57
C ASN A 189 -35.30 -12.38 23.59
N PHE A 190 -34.50 -11.43 24.09
CA PHE A 190 -33.66 -10.60 23.23
C PHE A 190 -32.43 -11.38 22.78
N ASP A 191 -32.40 -11.77 21.50
CA ASP A 191 -31.22 -12.34 20.85
C ASP A 191 -30.53 -11.30 19.96
N TYR A 192 -29.24 -11.05 20.24
CA TYR A 192 -28.39 -10.19 19.42
C TYR A 192 -27.65 -11.03 18.37
N LEU A 193 -28.16 -10.99 17.14
CA LEU A 193 -27.55 -11.70 16.02
C LEU A 193 -26.24 -11.03 15.57
N VAL A 194 -25.14 -11.78 15.70
CA VAL A 194 -23.85 -11.41 15.12
C VAL A 194 -23.81 -11.84 13.65
N TYR A 195 -23.62 -10.87 12.76
CA TYR A 195 -23.64 -11.07 11.30
C TYR A 195 -22.53 -11.99 10.74
N LYS A 196 -21.42 -12.14 11.45
CA LYS A 196 -20.32 -13.06 11.10
C LYS A 196 -19.74 -13.66 12.37
N LYS A 197 -19.93 -14.97 12.58
CA LYS A 197 -19.19 -15.75 13.58
C LYS A 197 -18.01 -16.42 12.88
N GLY A 198 -16.78 -16.21 13.35
CA GLY A 198 -15.59 -16.91 12.84
C GLY A 198 -14.40 -16.00 12.58
N LYS A 199 -13.43 -16.51 11.80
CA LYS A 199 -12.13 -15.89 11.57
C LYS A 199 -12.24 -14.59 10.77
N TYR A 200 -11.69 -13.52 11.32
CA TYR A 200 -11.55 -12.22 10.67
C TYR A 200 -10.17 -12.12 10.00
N HIS A 201 -10.01 -11.21 9.04
CA HIS A 201 -8.68 -10.86 8.55
C HIS A 201 -7.79 -10.47 9.74
N LYS A 202 -6.59 -11.06 9.85
CA LYS A 202 -5.66 -10.75 10.96
C LYS A 202 -5.33 -9.26 11.02
N ASP A 203 -5.32 -8.60 9.86
CA ASP A 203 -5.11 -7.16 9.70
C ASP A 203 -6.09 -6.32 10.55
N ILE A 204 -7.31 -6.81 10.76
CA ILE A 204 -8.34 -6.13 11.57
C ILE A 204 -7.96 -6.17 13.06
N LEU A 205 -7.52 -7.34 13.52
CA LEU A 205 -7.07 -7.52 14.91
C LEU A 205 -5.89 -6.60 15.19
N ASP A 206 -4.93 -6.57 14.28
CA ASP A 206 -3.74 -5.74 14.42
C ASP A 206 -4.10 -4.24 14.42
N MET A 207 -4.97 -3.79 13.52
CA MET A 207 -5.42 -2.39 13.48
C MET A 207 -6.21 -1.97 14.73
N ILE A 208 -7.04 -2.84 15.29
CA ILE A 208 -7.93 -2.50 16.40
C ILE A 208 -7.24 -2.71 17.76
N MET A 209 -6.56 -3.84 17.95
CA MET A 209 -6.04 -4.24 19.27
C MET A 209 -4.69 -3.59 19.59
N ASN A 210 -3.91 -3.23 18.58
CA ASN A 210 -2.58 -2.62 18.74
C ASN A 210 -2.59 -1.10 18.50
N SER A 211 -3.76 -0.46 18.52
CA SER A 211 -3.89 0.99 18.43
C SER A 211 -4.81 1.55 19.52
N GLU A 212 -4.87 2.88 19.60
CA GLU A 212 -5.78 3.62 20.50
C GLU A 212 -7.26 3.24 20.30
N LEU A 213 -7.60 2.61 19.17
CA LEU A 213 -8.93 2.06 18.90
C LEU A 213 -9.41 1.08 19.97
N LYS A 214 -8.49 0.33 20.60
CA LYS A 214 -8.86 -0.61 21.66
C LYS A 214 -9.58 0.13 22.78
N ASP A 215 -8.98 1.19 23.30
CA ASP A 215 -9.53 1.95 24.43
C ASP A 215 -10.84 2.65 24.04
N GLU A 216 -10.91 3.12 22.80
CA GLU A 216 -12.13 3.73 22.24
C GLU A 216 -13.29 2.72 22.13
N VAL A 217 -13.01 1.46 21.77
CA VAL A 217 -14.00 0.36 21.78
C VAL A 217 -14.54 0.14 23.20
N PHE A 218 -13.65 0.07 24.19
CA PHE A 218 -14.06 -0.07 25.60
C PHE A 218 -14.86 1.14 26.09
N ARG A 219 -14.47 2.35 25.71
CA ARG A 219 -15.17 3.60 26.04
C ARG A 219 -16.59 3.59 25.46
N LYS A 220 -16.73 3.26 24.18
CA LYS A 220 -18.05 3.14 23.52
C LYS A 220 -18.93 2.07 24.17
N ALA A 221 -18.35 0.95 24.59
CA ALA A 221 -19.10 -0.07 25.32
C ALA A 221 -19.59 0.43 26.69
N ARG A 222 -18.76 1.18 27.44
CA ARG A 222 -19.17 1.82 28.71
C ARG A 222 -20.32 2.79 28.52
N GLU A 223 -20.22 3.68 27.53
CA GLU A 223 -21.29 4.65 27.20
C GLU A 223 -22.64 3.95 26.96
N ILE A 224 -22.63 2.83 26.23
CA ILE A 224 -23.84 2.05 25.95
C ILE A 224 -24.42 1.44 27.23
N ILE A 225 -23.59 0.95 28.15
CA ILE A 225 -24.05 0.39 29.43
C ILE A 225 -24.64 1.49 30.31
N GLU A 226 -23.96 2.63 30.42
CA GLU A 226 -24.38 3.76 31.26
C GLU A 226 -25.72 4.34 30.82
N GLU A 227 -25.97 4.41 29.51
CA GLU A 227 -27.23 4.93 28.96
C GLU A 227 -28.43 3.99 29.18
N LYS A 228 -28.18 2.71 29.51
CA LYS A 228 -29.21 1.67 29.74
C LYS A 228 -30.31 1.67 28.66
N PRO A 229 -29.96 1.54 27.37
CA PRO A 229 -30.91 1.61 26.28
C PRO A 229 -31.87 0.42 26.26
N ASP A 230 -33.07 0.64 25.71
CA ASP A 230 -33.99 -0.44 25.34
C ASP A 230 -33.43 -1.29 24.17
N GLU A 231 -34.12 -2.38 23.86
CA GLU A 231 -33.73 -3.36 22.84
C GLU A 231 -33.58 -2.79 21.42
N LYS A 232 -34.37 -1.79 21.05
CA LYS A 232 -34.29 -1.18 19.72
C LYS A 232 -33.11 -0.20 19.70
N LYS A 233 -32.97 0.58 20.76
CA LYS A 233 -31.95 1.60 20.92
C LYS A 233 -30.56 0.99 21.05
N VAL A 234 -30.40 -0.14 21.74
CA VAL A 234 -29.10 -0.82 21.88
C VAL A 234 -28.54 -1.26 20.51
N LYS A 235 -29.37 -1.82 19.63
CA LYS A 235 -28.96 -2.23 18.26
C LYS A 235 -28.49 -1.02 17.44
N ILE A 236 -29.18 0.10 17.56
CA ILE A 236 -28.82 1.37 16.90
C ILE A 236 -27.51 1.90 17.46
N MET A 237 -27.35 1.93 18.78
CA MET A 237 -26.14 2.43 19.44
C MET A 237 -24.91 1.61 19.10
N ILE A 238 -25.00 0.27 19.12
CA ILE A 238 -23.89 -0.60 18.70
C ILE A 238 -23.53 -0.30 17.24
N THR A 239 -24.52 -0.19 16.35
CA THR A 239 -24.26 0.11 14.93
C THR A 239 -23.61 1.47 14.74
N ARG A 240 -24.05 2.51 15.45
CA ARG A 240 -23.45 3.85 15.41
C ARG A 240 -22.03 3.86 15.97
N ALA A 241 -21.79 3.18 17.08
CA ALA A 241 -20.48 3.06 17.69
C ALA A 241 -19.48 2.38 16.73
N SER A 242 -19.84 1.23 16.17
CA SER A 242 -19.00 0.52 15.19
C SER A 242 -18.78 1.34 13.92
N ALA A 243 -19.78 2.09 13.44
CA ALA A 243 -19.62 2.96 12.28
C ALA A 243 -18.69 4.15 12.58
N SER A 244 -18.75 4.74 13.77
CA SER A 244 -17.84 5.80 14.20
C SER A 244 -16.39 5.32 14.21
N LEU A 245 -16.14 4.19 14.89
CA LEU A 245 -14.83 3.52 14.98
C LEU A 245 -14.26 3.16 13.59
N SER A 246 -15.13 2.82 12.63
CA SER A 246 -14.68 2.52 11.27
C SER A 246 -14.00 3.69 10.54
N ARG A 247 -14.22 4.93 10.98
CA ARG A 247 -13.56 6.12 10.40
C ARG A 247 -12.06 6.12 10.70
N GLU A 248 -11.69 5.76 11.92
CA GLU A 248 -10.29 5.63 12.34
C GLU A 248 -9.62 4.46 11.62
N ILE A 249 -10.33 3.34 11.43
CA ILE A 249 -9.83 2.21 10.62
C ILE A 249 -9.51 2.65 9.19
N ARG A 250 -10.36 3.47 8.57
CA ARG A 250 -10.09 4.04 7.24
C ARG A 250 -8.85 4.93 7.24
N SER A 251 -8.61 5.69 8.30
CA SER A 251 -7.41 6.51 8.46
C SER A 251 -6.14 5.64 8.57
N ILE A 252 -6.19 4.56 9.36
CA ILE A 252 -5.09 3.59 9.47
C ILE A 252 -4.83 2.94 8.11
N LEU A 253 -5.87 2.50 7.41
CA LEU A 253 -5.74 1.95 6.06
C LEU A 253 -5.11 2.96 5.11
N SER A 254 -5.50 4.24 5.14
CA SER A 254 -4.87 5.25 4.27
C SER A 254 -3.36 5.40 4.54
N LYS A 255 -2.92 5.35 5.81
CA LYS A 255 -1.49 5.38 6.16
C LYS A 255 -0.77 4.14 5.64
N ARG A 256 -1.36 2.96 5.85
CA ARG A 256 -0.79 1.68 5.41
C ARG A 256 -0.75 1.53 3.88
N GLN A 257 -1.60 2.23 3.13
CA GLN A 257 -1.46 2.34 1.67
C GLN A 257 -0.09 2.93 1.28
N GLY A 258 0.33 3.98 1.97
CA GLY A 258 1.64 4.61 1.74
C GLY A 258 2.80 3.68 2.08
N GLU A 259 2.67 2.87 3.13
CA GLU A 259 3.66 1.84 3.49
C GLU A 259 3.78 0.76 2.42
N LEU A 260 2.65 0.27 1.89
CA LEU A 260 2.64 -0.68 0.76
C LEU A 260 3.37 -0.11 -0.45
N VAL A 261 3.07 1.14 -0.81
CA VAL A 261 3.72 1.83 -1.93
C VAL A 261 5.23 1.94 -1.71
N LYS A 262 5.66 2.32 -0.51
CA LYS A 262 7.09 2.39 -0.14
C LYS A 262 7.79 1.04 -0.24
N MET A 263 7.20 -0.02 0.31
CA MET A 263 7.75 -1.38 0.23
C MET A 263 7.95 -1.84 -1.21
N VAL A 264 7.00 -1.53 -2.09
CA VAL A 264 7.09 -1.86 -3.51
C VAL A 264 8.20 -1.06 -4.18
N MET A 265 8.25 0.26 -3.95
CA MET A 265 9.29 1.11 -4.53
C MET A 265 10.70 0.70 -4.10
N GLU A 266 10.88 0.29 -2.84
CA GLU A 266 12.17 -0.17 -2.32
C GLU A 266 12.62 -1.49 -2.97
N LYS A 267 11.69 -2.41 -3.20
CA LYS A 267 11.98 -3.71 -3.82
C LYS A 267 12.01 -3.69 -5.34
N SER A 268 11.64 -2.57 -5.96
CA SER A 268 11.65 -2.42 -7.41
C SER A 268 13.02 -1.95 -7.90
N PRO A 269 13.52 -2.48 -9.04
CA PRO A 269 14.79 -2.05 -9.58
C PRO A 269 14.77 -0.57 -9.96
N ARG A 270 15.85 0.14 -9.62
CA ARG A 270 16.02 1.56 -9.94
C ARG A 270 16.68 1.68 -11.32
N ARG A 271 15.92 2.13 -12.33
CA ARG A 271 16.46 2.45 -13.66
C ARG A 271 16.90 3.89 -13.78
N TYR A 272 18.18 4.17 -13.55
CA TYR A 272 18.73 5.52 -13.72
C TYR A 272 18.55 5.97 -15.17
N ASP A 273 17.81 7.06 -15.37
CA ASP A 273 17.78 7.72 -16.67
C ASP A 273 19.16 8.39 -16.88
N LEU A 274 20.01 7.73 -17.67
CA LEU A 274 21.34 8.23 -18.03
C LEU A 274 21.28 9.16 -19.25
N TRP A 275 20.12 9.67 -19.64
CA TRP A 275 20.02 10.60 -20.77
C TRP A 275 20.88 11.86 -20.57
N TRP A 276 21.01 12.36 -19.33
CA TRP A 276 21.92 13.47 -18.98
C TRP A 276 23.41 13.13 -19.23
N LEU A 277 23.79 11.86 -19.21
CA LEU A 277 25.15 11.43 -19.53
C LEU A 277 25.51 11.77 -20.98
N ARG A 278 24.53 11.73 -21.91
CA ARG A 278 24.74 12.16 -23.30
C ARG A 278 25.06 13.65 -23.37
N ILE A 279 24.40 14.47 -22.58
CA ILE A 279 24.69 15.91 -22.49
C ILE A 279 26.10 16.14 -21.97
N LEU A 280 26.53 15.41 -20.94
CA LEU A 280 27.91 15.50 -20.44
C LEU A 280 28.94 15.07 -21.48
N ILE A 281 28.67 14.03 -22.25
CA ILE A 281 29.55 13.57 -23.34
C ILE A 281 29.63 14.63 -24.45
N TYR A 282 28.51 15.25 -24.84
CA TYR A 282 28.54 16.32 -25.83
C TYR A 282 29.28 17.56 -25.33
N ALA A 283 29.06 17.94 -24.07
CA ALA A 283 29.78 19.04 -23.44
C ALA A 283 31.29 18.77 -23.39
N SER A 284 31.70 17.55 -23.02
CA SER A 284 33.12 17.19 -22.97
C SER A 284 33.75 17.18 -24.37
N LEU A 285 33.06 16.65 -25.39
CA LEU A 285 33.51 16.70 -26.78
C LEU A 285 33.66 18.13 -27.30
N ILE A 286 32.75 19.04 -26.95
CA ILE A 286 32.85 20.47 -27.30
C ILE A 286 34.09 21.09 -26.66
N VAL A 287 34.31 20.87 -25.36
CA VAL A 287 35.50 21.36 -24.65
C VAL A 287 36.79 20.80 -25.28
N LEU A 288 36.80 19.52 -25.64
CA LEU A 288 37.95 18.86 -26.25
C LEU A 288 38.23 19.40 -27.66
N ALA A 289 37.18 19.63 -28.47
CA ALA A 289 37.29 20.25 -29.78
C ALA A 289 37.81 21.70 -29.70
N PHE A 290 37.34 22.48 -28.71
CA PHE A 290 37.88 23.82 -28.44
C PHE A 290 39.34 23.79 -28.01
N LYS A 291 39.72 22.82 -27.17
CA LYS A 291 41.10 22.63 -26.71
C LYS A 291 42.06 22.25 -27.85
N LEU A 292 41.61 21.39 -28.77
CA LEU A 292 42.38 21.00 -29.97
C LEU A 292 42.49 22.14 -30.99
N LYS A 293 41.43 22.95 -31.15
CA LYS A 293 41.40 24.05 -32.13
C LYS A 293 42.16 25.30 -31.68
N ASN A 294 42.16 25.62 -30.38
CA ASN A 294 42.81 26.81 -29.81
C ASN A 294 43.71 26.46 -28.61
N PRO A 295 44.86 25.80 -28.82
CA PRO A 295 45.76 25.38 -27.73
C PRO A 295 46.37 26.56 -26.95
N THR A 296 46.46 27.75 -27.56
CA THR A 296 47.01 28.97 -26.95
C THR A 296 46.10 29.55 -25.86
N PHE A 297 44.77 29.44 -26.01
CA PHE A 297 43.79 29.97 -25.05
C PHE A 297 43.87 29.25 -23.69
N TRP A 298 44.07 27.93 -23.71
CA TRP A 298 44.21 27.11 -22.51
C TRP A 298 45.53 27.33 -21.76
N LYS A 299 46.62 27.69 -22.45
CA LYS A 299 47.88 28.08 -21.79
C LYS A 299 47.66 29.28 -20.88
N TYR A 300 47.00 30.35 -21.34
CA TYR A 300 46.76 31.55 -20.53
C TYR A 300 45.71 31.36 -19.42
N SER A 301 44.78 30.42 -19.59
CA SER A 301 43.73 30.14 -18.59
C SER A 301 44.29 29.45 -17.33
N ILE A 302 45.37 28.67 -17.47
CA ILE A 302 46.03 28.00 -16.34
C ILE A 302 46.95 28.99 -15.59
N TYR A 303 47.52 29.97 -16.29
CA TYR A 303 48.35 31.03 -15.68
C TYR A 303 47.55 32.11 -14.95
N SER A 304 46.22 32.20 -15.12
CA SER A 304 45.38 33.17 -14.39
C SER A 304 44.71 32.60 -13.14
N ILE A 305 44.89 31.31 -12.85
CA ILE A 305 44.30 30.60 -11.70
C ILE A 305 45.39 30.15 -10.69
N LEU A 306 46.66 30.25 -11.05
CA LEU A 306 47.84 30.08 -10.18
C LEU A 306 48.38 31.46 -9.77
#